data_AF-A0A069IRM9-F1
#
_entry.id   AF-A0A069IRM9-F1
#
_cell.length_a   1.000
_cell.length_b   1.000
_cell.length_c   1.000
_cell.angle_alpha   90.00
_cell.angle_beta   90.00
_cell.angle_gamma   90.00
#
_symmetry.space_group_name_H-M   'P 1'
#
loop_
_entity.id
_entity.type
_entity.pdbx_description
1 polymer ?
#
loop_
_entity_poly.entity_id
_entity_poly.type
_entity_poly.pdbx_seq_one_letter_code
_entity_poly.pdbx_strand_id
1 'polypeptide(L)'
;SDVVQAAKGDAETSGVIVRDAVSAMQAIEGSSEQISQIIGVIDEIAFQTNLLALNAGVEAARAGEAGRGFAVVASEVRALAQRSADAAKEIKTLISTSTNQVGSGVRLVGQTGEALQRIVDRVAEIDALVTEISASAQEQALGLAEVNTAVNQMDQVTQQNAAMVEQSTAASQSLAQDAEALQASVAQFQVGAPAARASTPPQASAPARAPHMAAALKTLGRGGAAPKAQAAPSADGWEEF
;
A
#
# COMPACT_ATOMS: atom_id res chain seq x y z
N SER A 1 6.70 -11.49 8.94
CA SER A 1 5.44 -10.90 9.43
C SER A 1 4.34 -11.92 9.24
N ASP A 2 3.77 -12.47 10.31
CA ASP A 2 2.80 -13.57 10.23
C ASP A 2 1.58 -13.24 9.36
N VAL A 3 1.19 -11.97 9.33
CA VAL A 3 0.07 -11.46 8.52
C VAL A 3 0.38 -11.52 7.02
N VAL A 4 1.61 -11.22 6.61
CA VAL A 4 2.02 -11.25 5.21
C VAL A 4 2.14 -12.69 4.71
N GLN A 5 2.66 -13.60 5.55
CA GLN A 5 2.69 -15.02 5.22
C GLN A 5 1.28 -15.63 5.14
N ALA A 6 0.38 -15.27 6.06
CA ALA A 6 -1.02 -15.68 5.99
C ALA A 6 -1.71 -15.17 4.71
N ALA A 7 -1.56 -13.88 4.40
CA ALA A 7 -2.12 -13.28 3.19
C ALA A 7 -1.59 -13.94 1.90
N LYS A 8 -0.30 -14.29 1.88
CA LYS A 8 0.29 -15.05 0.77
C LYS A 8 -0.33 -16.46 0.66
N GLY A 9 -0.46 -17.18 1.76
CA GLY A 9 -1.09 -18.51 1.79
C GLY A 9 -2.56 -18.50 1.35
N ASP A 10 -3.33 -17.50 1.77
CA ASP A 10 -4.72 -17.31 1.35
C ASP A 10 -4.83 -17.03 -0.15
N ALA A 11 -3.91 -16.21 -0.68
CA ALA A 11 -3.87 -15.90 -2.10
C ALA A 11 -3.44 -17.10 -2.97
N GLU A 12 -2.47 -17.91 -2.51
CA GLU A 12 -2.09 -19.18 -3.16
C GLU A 12 -3.25 -20.18 -3.20
N THR A 13 -3.97 -20.32 -2.07
CA THR A 13 -5.17 -21.16 -1.96
C THR A 13 -6.28 -20.67 -2.89
N SER A 14 -6.51 -19.35 -2.93
CA SER A 14 -7.47 -18.73 -3.86
C SER A 14 -7.11 -19.01 -5.32
N GLY A 15 -5.81 -19.03 -5.64
CA GLY A 15 -5.32 -19.41 -6.97
C GLY A 15 -5.65 -20.86 -7.36
N VAL A 16 -5.60 -21.81 -6.39
CA VAL A 16 -6.04 -23.20 -6.62
C VAL A 16 -7.54 -23.24 -6.90
N ILE A 17 -8.35 -22.60 -6.05
CA ILE A 17 -9.82 -22.57 -6.20
C ILE A 17 -10.24 -22.00 -7.56
N VAL A 18 -9.58 -20.94 -8.02
CA VAL A 18 -9.88 -20.36 -9.34
C VAL A 18 -9.52 -21.32 -10.48
N ARG A 19 -8.38 -22.03 -10.40
CA ARG A 19 -8.02 -23.04 -11.41
C ARG A 19 -9.04 -24.17 -11.46
N ASP A 20 -9.48 -24.66 -10.30
CA ASP A 20 -10.50 -25.71 -10.21
C ASP A 20 -11.84 -25.21 -10.79
N ALA A 21 -12.21 -23.96 -10.51
CA ALA A 21 -13.41 -23.34 -11.07
C ALA A 21 -13.35 -23.21 -12.61
N VAL A 22 -12.19 -22.83 -13.16
CA VAL A 22 -11.98 -22.80 -14.62
C VAL A 22 -12.13 -24.21 -15.22
N SER A 23 -11.52 -25.22 -14.60
CA SER A 23 -11.62 -26.61 -15.06
C SER A 23 -13.07 -27.12 -15.03
N ALA A 24 -13.83 -26.78 -13.98
CA ALA A 24 -15.24 -27.14 -13.88
C ALA A 24 -16.09 -26.45 -14.97
N MET A 25 -15.84 -25.17 -15.25
CA MET A 25 -16.54 -24.44 -16.30
C MET A 25 -16.22 -24.98 -17.70
N GLN A 26 -14.97 -25.37 -17.97
CA GLN A 26 -14.59 -26.03 -19.23
C GLN A 26 -15.28 -27.39 -19.40
N ALA A 27 -15.46 -28.15 -18.31
CA ALA A 27 -16.21 -29.40 -18.35
C ALA A 27 -17.70 -29.16 -18.67
N ILE A 28 -18.30 -28.08 -18.14
CA ILE A 28 -19.68 -27.67 -18.45
C ILE A 28 -19.80 -27.25 -19.92
N GLU A 29 -18.83 -26.51 -20.46
CA GLU A 29 -18.76 -26.13 -21.88
C GLU A 29 -18.76 -27.38 -22.77
N GLY A 30 -17.84 -28.32 -22.52
CA GLY A 30 -17.77 -29.58 -23.26
C GLY A 30 -19.04 -30.43 -23.15
N SER A 31 -19.66 -30.48 -21.96
CA SER A 31 -20.95 -31.16 -21.78
C SER A 31 -22.07 -30.48 -22.57
N SER A 32 -22.06 -29.15 -22.70
CA SER A 32 -23.06 -28.39 -23.45
C SER A 32 -22.94 -28.65 -24.96
N GLU A 33 -21.71 -28.76 -25.47
CA GLU A 33 -21.45 -29.17 -26.86
C GLU A 33 -21.97 -30.58 -27.16
N GLN A 34 -21.71 -31.53 -26.26
CA GLN A 34 -22.24 -32.90 -26.39
C GLN A 34 -23.77 -32.93 -26.41
N ILE A 35 -24.42 -32.16 -25.53
CA ILE A 35 -25.88 -32.01 -25.54
C ILE A 35 -26.35 -31.42 -26.87
N SER A 36 -25.69 -30.39 -27.39
CA SER A 36 -26.02 -29.79 -28.70
C SER A 36 -25.97 -30.80 -29.84
N GLN A 37 -24.98 -31.72 -29.82
CA GLN A 37 -24.88 -32.80 -30.80
C GLN A 37 -26.02 -33.82 -30.68
N ILE A 38 -26.39 -34.21 -29.46
CA ILE A 38 -27.52 -35.11 -29.20
C ILE A 38 -28.84 -34.49 -29.69
N ILE A 39 -29.05 -33.20 -29.43
CA ILE A 39 -30.23 -32.47 -29.92
C ILE A 39 -30.26 -32.42 -31.44
N GLY A 40 -29.10 -32.31 -32.11
CA GLY A 40 -29.00 -32.45 -33.57
C GLY A 40 -29.48 -33.81 -34.09
N VAL A 41 -29.11 -34.90 -33.42
CA VAL A 41 -29.59 -36.26 -33.76
C VAL A 41 -31.10 -36.39 -33.52
N ILE A 42 -31.64 -35.78 -32.46
CA ILE A 42 -33.09 -35.80 -32.18
C ILE A 42 -33.88 -35.06 -33.28
N ASP A 43 -33.38 -33.90 -33.75
CA ASP A 43 -33.98 -33.17 -34.87
C ASP A 43 -33.96 -34.01 -36.17
N GLU A 44 -32.85 -34.72 -36.42
CA GLU A 44 -32.76 -35.66 -37.55
C GLU A 44 -33.77 -36.81 -37.44
N ILE A 45 -33.92 -37.42 -36.25
CA ILE A 45 -34.91 -38.48 -36.01
C ILE A 45 -36.34 -37.95 -36.22
N ALA A 46 -36.62 -36.74 -35.74
CA ALA A 46 -37.92 -36.08 -35.95
C ALA A 46 -38.19 -35.86 -37.44
N PHE A 47 -37.19 -35.41 -38.20
CA PHE A 47 -37.30 -35.24 -39.66
C PHE A 47 -37.55 -36.56 -40.39
N GLN A 48 -36.79 -37.62 -40.06
CA GLN A 48 -36.99 -38.96 -40.63
C GLN A 48 -38.38 -39.52 -40.31
N THR A 49 -38.85 -39.34 -39.08
CA THR A 49 -40.19 -39.75 -38.62
C THR A 49 -41.29 -39.01 -39.39
N ASN A 50 -41.11 -37.71 -39.64
CA ASN A 50 -42.01 -36.90 -40.45
C ASN A 50 -42.07 -37.39 -41.91
N LEU A 51 -40.94 -37.78 -42.51
CA LEU A 51 -40.90 -38.37 -43.86
C LEU A 51 -41.56 -39.76 -43.92
N LEU A 52 -41.33 -40.61 -42.91
CA LEU A 52 -41.97 -41.93 -42.79
C LEU A 52 -43.49 -41.79 -42.68
N ALA A 53 -43.96 -40.84 -41.86
CA ALA A 53 -45.38 -40.55 -41.68
C ALA A 53 -46.01 -40.00 -42.96
N LEU A 54 -45.30 -39.17 -43.72
CA LEU A 54 -45.75 -38.71 -45.04
C LEU A 54 -45.93 -39.88 -46.01
N ASN A 55 -44.94 -40.77 -46.10
CA ASN A 55 -45.01 -41.95 -46.97
C ASN A 55 -46.17 -42.87 -46.58
N ALA A 56 -46.39 -43.09 -45.27
CA ALA A 56 -47.51 -43.87 -44.76
C ALA A 56 -48.86 -43.21 -45.10
N GLY A 57 -48.96 -41.88 -45.03
CA GLY A 57 -50.15 -41.14 -45.43
C GLY A 57 -50.47 -41.28 -46.92
N VAL A 58 -49.45 -41.28 -47.78
CA VAL A 58 -49.61 -41.50 -49.23
C VAL A 58 -50.09 -42.93 -49.52
N GLU A 59 -49.50 -43.94 -48.89
CA GLU A 59 -49.91 -45.33 -49.10
C GLU A 59 -51.31 -45.62 -48.54
N ALA A 60 -51.68 -44.97 -47.42
CA ALA A 60 -53.02 -45.03 -46.86
C ALA A 60 -54.08 -44.41 -47.81
N ALA A 61 -53.76 -43.27 -48.45
CA ALA A 61 -54.62 -42.67 -49.47
C ALA A 61 -54.78 -43.60 -50.69
N ARG A 62 -53.71 -44.30 -51.07
CA ARG A 62 -53.70 -45.27 -52.17
C ARG A 62 -54.57 -46.50 -51.89
N ALA A 63 -54.65 -46.93 -50.64
CA ALA A 63 -55.48 -48.05 -50.19
C ALA A 63 -56.99 -47.70 -50.08
N GLY A 64 -57.38 -46.43 -50.28
CA GLY A 64 -58.78 -46.00 -50.28
C GLY A 64 -59.48 -46.18 -48.93
N GLU A 65 -60.69 -46.75 -48.94
CA GLU A 65 -61.52 -46.98 -47.73
C GLU A 65 -60.80 -47.85 -46.68
N ALA A 66 -60.02 -48.85 -47.12
CA ALA A 66 -59.28 -49.74 -46.22
C ALA A 66 -58.12 -49.03 -45.49
N GLY A 67 -57.63 -47.90 -46.02
CA GLY A 67 -56.52 -47.12 -45.47
C GLY A 67 -56.93 -46.01 -44.50
N ARG A 68 -58.22 -45.75 -44.29
CA ARG A 68 -58.70 -44.60 -43.50
C ARG A 68 -58.11 -44.54 -42.08
N GLY A 69 -58.05 -45.68 -41.38
CA GLY A 69 -57.46 -45.74 -40.03
C GLY A 69 -55.96 -45.44 -40.03
N PHE A 70 -55.23 -45.96 -41.03
CA PHE A 70 -53.80 -45.69 -41.19
C PHE A 70 -53.50 -44.23 -41.55
N ALA A 71 -54.38 -43.59 -42.33
CA ALA A 71 -54.24 -42.16 -42.68
C ALA A 71 -54.30 -41.26 -41.43
N VAL A 72 -55.20 -41.56 -40.49
CA VAL A 72 -55.30 -40.80 -39.23
C VAL A 72 -54.04 -40.98 -38.39
N VAL A 73 -53.57 -42.21 -38.22
CA VAL A 73 -52.32 -42.50 -37.48
C VAL A 73 -51.13 -41.80 -38.13
N ALA A 74 -51.02 -41.84 -39.46
CA ALA A 74 -49.96 -41.13 -40.20
C ALA A 74 -49.99 -39.62 -39.96
N SER A 75 -51.18 -38.99 -39.93
CA SER A 75 -51.30 -37.56 -39.61
C SER A 75 -50.88 -37.22 -38.17
N GLU A 76 -51.22 -38.08 -37.21
CA GLU A 76 -50.87 -37.87 -35.80
C GLU A 76 -49.37 -38.04 -35.56
N VAL A 77 -48.75 -39.07 -36.15
CA VAL A 77 -47.29 -39.28 -36.10
C VAL A 77 -46.56 -38.12 -36.75
N ARG A 78 -47.09 -37.58 -37.87
CA ARG A 78 -46.52 -36.40 -38.53
C ARG A 78 -46.58 -35.16 -37.62
N ALA A 79 -47.72 -34.91 -36.98
CA ALA A 79 -47.88 -33.80 -36.06
C ALA A 79 -46.94 -33.92 -34.85
N LEU A 80 -46.77 -35.14 -34.31
CA LEU A 80 -45.84 -35.41 -33.21
C LEU A 80 -44.37 -35.19 -33.62
N ALA A 81 -44.00 -35.63 -34.83
CA ALA A 81 -42.67 -35.41 -35.38
C ALA A 81 -42.36 -33.92 -35.55
N GLN A 82 -43.30 -33.13 -36.09
CA GLN A 82 -43.15 -31.68 -36.21
C GLN A 82 -42.96 -31.00 -34.85
N ARG A 83 -43.81 -31.36 -33.85
CA ARG A 83 -43.67 -30.85 -32.48
C ARG A 83 -42.33 -31.20 -31.84
N SER A 84 -41.80 -32.39 -32.13
CA SER A 84 -40.49 -32.84 -31.63
C SER A 84 -39.35 -32.04 -32.25
N ALA A 85 -39.42 -31.74 -33.56
CA ALA A 85 -38.44 -30.88 -34.24
C ALA A 85 -38.46 -29.44 -33.70
N ASP A 86 -39.65 -28.87 -33.50
CA ASP A 86 -39.80 -27.52 -32.94
C ASP A 86 -39.21 -27.44 -31.51
N ALA A 87 -39.49 -28.43 -30.66
CA ALA A 87 -38.93 -28.53 -29.31
C ALA A 87 -37.39 -28.72 -29.33
N ALA A 88 -36.88 -29.56 -30.23
CA ALA A 88 -35.44 -29.75 -30.40
C ALA A 88 -34.74 -28.43 -30.78
N LYS A 89 -35.34 -27.63 -31.67
CA LYS A 89 -34.83 -26.32 -32.07
C LYS A 89 -34.83 -25.30 -30.92
N GLU A 90 -35.87 -25.30 -30.09
CA GLU A 90 -35.94 -24.45 -28.90
C GLU A 90 -34.84 -24.81 -27.89
N ILE A 91 -34.69 -26.11 -27.58
CA ILE A 91 -33.61 -26.61 -26.69
C ILE A 91 -32.24 -26.25 -27.26
N LYS A 92 -32.02 -26.41 -28.58
CA LYS A 92 -30.76 -26.03 -29.23
C LYS A 92 -30.42 -24.55 -29.03
N THR A 93 -31.43 -23.69 -29.09
CA THR A 93 -31.27 -22.24 -28.88
C THR A 93 -30.90 -21.93 -27.42
N LEU A 94 -31.55 -22.58 -26.46
CA LEU A 94 -31.22 -22.45 -25.04
C LEU A 94 -29.81 -22.93 -24.73
N ILE A 95 -29.42 -24.11 -25.22
CA ILE A 95 -28.07 -24.67 -25.03
C ILE A 95 -27.00 -23.79 -25.68
N SER A 96 -27.25 -23.24 -26.87
CA SER A 96 -26.32 -22.29 -27.50
C SER A 96 -26.15 -21.01 -26.65
N THR A 97 -27.24 -20.50 -26.08
CA THR A 97 -27.19 -19.36 -25.17
C THR A 97 -26.41 -19.68 -23.90
N SER A 98 -26.65 -20.84 -23.28
CA SER A 98 -25.90 -21.31 -22.11
C SER A 98 -24.42 -21.48 -22.42
N THR A 99 -24.06 -22.01 -23.59
CA THR A 99 -22.66 -22.16 -24.02
C THR A 99 -21.96 -20.81 -24.10
N ASN A 100 -22.60 -19.81 -24.70
CA ASN A 100 -22.06 -18.44 -24.75
C ASN A 100 -21.89 -17.82 -23.35
N GLN A 101 -22.84 -18.05 -22.44
CA GLN A 101 -22.77 -17.58 -21.06
C GLN A 101 -21.63 -18.24 -20.28
N VAL A 102 -21.48 -19.57 -20.42
CA VAL A 102 -20.38 -20.32 -19.81
C VAL A 102 -19.04 -19.84 -20.34
N GLY A 103 -18.88 -19.66 -21.65
CA GLY A 103 -17.65 -19.12 -22.25
C GLY A 103 -17.29 -17.72 -21.73
N SER A 104 -18.29 -16.84 -21.55
CA SER A 104 -18.07 -15.54 -20.91
C SER A 104 -17.68 -15.70 -19.43
N GLY A 105 -18.27 -16.66 -18.72
CA GLY A 105 -17.91 -17.01 -17.34
C GLY A 105 -16.47 -17.48 -17.21
N VAL A 106 -16.02 -18.41 -18.07
CA VAL A 106 -14.63 -18.90 -18.13
C VAL A 106 -13.66 -17.73 -18.28
N ARG A 107 -13.95 -16.80 -19.20
CA ARG A 107 -13.11 -15.61 -19.42
C ARG A 107 -13.02 -14.72 -18.18
N LEU A 108 -14.13 -14.44 -17.51
CA LEU A 108 -14.15 -13.61 -16.28
C LEU A 108 -13.41 -14.27 -15.12
N VAL A 109 -13.57 -15.58 -14.95
CA VAL A 109 -12.84 -16.35 -13.94
C VAL A 109 -11.34 -16.36 -14.25
N GLY A 110 -10.96 -16.51 -15.53
CA GLY A 110 -9.56 -16.38 -15.97
C GLY A 110 -8.95 -15.01 -15.64
N GLN A 111 -9.66 -13.92 -15.93
CA GLN A 111 -9.22 -12.56 -15.57
C GLN A 111 -9.09 -12.37 -14.05
N THR A 112 -9.99 -12.97 -13.28
CA THR A 112 -9.89 -13.00 -11.81
C THR A 112 -8.64 -13.73 -11.36
N GLY A 113 -8.31 -14.87 -11.99
CA GLY A 113 -7.08 -15.63 -11.72
C GLY A 113 -5.82 -14.81 -11.96
N GLU A 114 -5.74 -14.09 -13.09
CA GLU A 114 -4.62 -13.19 -13.37
C GLU A 114 -4.52 -12.04 -12.36
N ALA A 115 -5.66 -11.50 -11.92
CA ALA A 115 -5.69 -10.45 -10.92
C ALA A 115 -5.18 -10.94 -9.55
N LEU A 116 -5.59 -12.14 -9.13
CA LEU A 116 -5.09 -12.77 -7.91
C LEU A 116 -3.59 -13.06 -8.01
N GLN A 117 -3.08 -13.51 -9.16
CA GLN A 117 -1.65 -13.71 -9.34
C GLN A 117 -0.87 -12.41 -9.15
N ARG A 118 -1.34 -11.30 -9.73
CA ARG A 118 -0.73 -9.98 -9.49
C ARG A 118 -0.76 -9.58 -8.01
N ILE A 119 -1.81 -9.93 -7.27
CA ILE A 119 -1.90 -9.67 -5.83
C ILE A 119 -0.83 -10.49 -5.08
N VAL A 120 -0.67 -11.78 -5.39
CA VAL A 120 0.39 -12.63 -4.80
C VAL A 120 1.76 -12.00 -5.00
N ASP A 121 2.07 -11.56 -6.22
CA ASP A 121 3.36 -10.95 -6.55
C ASP A 121 3.59 -9.65 -5.75
N ARG A 122 2.55 -8.82 -5.60
CA ARG A 122 2.61 -7.58 -4.79
C ARG A 122 2.76 -7.85 -3.30
N VAL A 123 2.10 -8.88 -2.77
CA VAL A 123 2.26 -9.29 -1.37
C VAL A 123 3.68 -9.76 -1.11
N ALA A 124 4.30 -10.48 -2.06
CA ALA A 124 5.71 -10.89 -1.96
C ALA A 124 6.67 -9.68 -1.97
N GLU A 125 6.41 -8.67 -2.81
CA GLU A 125 7.17 -7.41 -2.83
C GLU A 125 7.07 -6.67 -1.49
N ILE A 126 5.86 -6.61 -0.91
CA ILE A 126 5.64 -6.01 0.41
C ILE A 126 6.42 -6.76 1.50
N ASP A 127 6.44 -8.10 1.48
CA ASP A 127 7.20 -8.91 2.45
C ASP A 127 8.70 -8.58 2.42
N ALA A 128 9.26 -8.43 1.21
CA ALA A 128 10.66 -8.05 1.01
C ALA A 128 10.94 -6.65 1.58
N LEU A 129 10.09 -5.67 1.28
CA LEU A 129 10.21 -4.30 1.80
C LEU A 129 10.11 -4.25 3.33
N VAL A 130 9.19 -5.00 3.93
CA VAL A 130 9.05 -5.06 5.39
C VAL A 130 10.29 -5.68 6.04
N THR A 131 10.89 -6.68 5.40
CA THR A 131 12.15 -7.28 5.86
C THR A 131 13.31 -6.27 5.81
N GLU A 132 13.40 -5.50 4.72
CA GLU A 132 14.40 -4.43 4.58
C GLU A 132 14.19 -3.32 5.62
N ILE A 133 12.95 -2.88 5.84
CA ILE A 133 12.61 -1.89 6.87
C ILE A 133 13.02 -2.39 8.25
N SER A 134 12.73 -3.66 8.56
CA SER A 134 13.11 -4.25 9.85
C SER A 134 14.62 -4.26 10.04
N ALA A 135 15.38 -4.62 9.00
CA ALA A 135 16.85 -4.59 9.05
C ALA A 135 17.39 -3.17 9.23
N SER A 136 16.88 -2.21 8.45
CA SER A 136 17.27 -0.80 8.53
C SER A 136 16.93 -0.18 9.90
N ALA A 137 15.77 -0.50 10.45
CA ALA A 137 15.38 -0.06 11.79
C ALA A 137 16.32 -0.61 12.87
N GLN A 138 16.81 -1.84 12.70
CA GLN A 138 17.77 -2.44 13.63
C GLN A 138 19.15 -1.77 13.53
N GLU A 139 19.63 -1.44 12.33
CA GLU A 139 20.85 -0.65 12.14
C GLU A 139 20.71 0.77 12.71
N GLN A 140 19.58 1.44 12.48
CA GLN A 140 19.31 2.76 13.06
C GLN A 140 19.30 2.72 14.59
N ALA A 141 18.73 1.68 15.20
CA ALA A 141 18.75 1.51 16.65
C ALA A 141 20.18 1.38 17.20
N LEU A 142 21.06 0.64 16.51
CA LEU A 142 22.48 0.55 16.85
C LEU A 142 23.18 1.90 16.71
N GLY A 143 22.96 2.61 15.60
CA GLY A 143 23.52 3.95 15.39
C GLY A 143 23.07 4.97 16.44
N LEU A 144 21.80 4.92 16.87
CA LEU A 144 21.30 5.76 17.95
C LEU A 144 21.95 5.44 19.30
N ALA A 145 22.28 4.18 19.58
CA ALA A 145 23.01 3.80 20.79
C ALA A 145 24.44 4.36 20.80
N GLU A 146 25.12 4.35 19.66
CA GLU A 146 26.44 4.96 19.50
C GLU A 146 26.39 6.48 19.67
N VAL A 147 25.41 7.14 19.06
CA VAL A 147 25.18 8.59 19.23
C VAL A 147 24.93 8.93 20.69
N ASN A 148 24.10 8.15 21.39
CA ASN A 148 23.85 8.36 22.82
C ASN A 148 25.16 8.29 23.64
N THR A 149 25.99 7.30 23.34
CA THR A 149 27.31 7.13 23.99
C THR A 149 28.22 8.35 23.72
N ALA A 150 28.30 8.81 22.48
CA ALA A 150 29.10 9.97 22.11
C ALA A 150 28.61 11.26 22.79
N VAL A 151 27.29 11.45 22.91
CA VAL A 151 26.69 12.60 23.60
C VAL A 151 27.02 12.57 25.10
N ASN A 152 26.92 11.41 25.75
CA ASN A 152 27.30 11.28 27.17
C ASN A 152 28.78 11.61 27.39
N GLN A 153 29.65 11.21 26.46
CA GLN A 153 31.07 11.53 26.54
C GLN A 153 31.37 13.02 26.28
N MET A 154 30.66 13.64 25.33
CA MET A 154 30.73 15.10 25.13
C MET A 154 30.26 15.86 26.37
N ASP A 155 29.20 15.40 27.03
CA ASP A 155 28.72 16.00 28.28
C ASP A 155 29.78 15.93 29.37
N GLN A 156 30.43 14.76 29.54
CA GLN A 156 31.50 14.59 30.52
C GLN A 156 32.70 15.51 30.26
N VAL A 157 33.15 15.65 29.00
CA VAL A 157 34.23 16.57 28.63
C VAL A 157 33.81 18.03 28.86
N THR A 158 32.55 18.37 28.59
CA THR A 158 32.00 19.72 28.82
C THR A 158 32.01 20.07 30.30
N GLN A 159 31.58 19.13 31.17
CA GLN A 159 31.66 19.28 32.63
C GLN A 159 33.11 19.41 33.11
N GLN A 160 34.02 18.61 32.56
CA GLN A 160 35.45 18.70 32.90
C GLN A 160 36.05 20.05 32.49
N ASN A 161 35.68 20.57 31.32
CA ASN A 161 36.12 21.89 30.86
C ASN A 161 35.59 23.00 31.77
N ALA A 162 34.33 22.92 32.21
CA ALA A 162 33.77 23.86 33.17
C ALA A 162 34.56 23.84 34.50
N ALA A 163 34.82 22.65 35.06
CA ALA A 163 35.61 22.50 36.27
C ALA A 163 37.05 23.02 36.09
N MET A 164 37.67 22.77 34.93
CA MET A 164 39.01 23.25 34.62
C MET A 164 39.06 24.78 34.53
N VAL A 165 38.03 25.42 33.97
CA VAL A 165 37.92 26.89 33.93
C VAL A 165 37.78 27.46 35.34
N GLU A 166 36.99 26.84 36.22
CA GLU A 166 36.89 27.24 37.63
C GLU A 166 38.24 27.13 38.35
N GLN A 167 38.93 26.00 38.19
CA GLN A 167 40.26 25.78 38.77
C GLN A 167 41.29 26.79 38.22
N SER A 168 41.28 27.06 36.92
CA SER A 168 42.17 28.03 36.29
C SER A 168 41.89 29.46 36.76
N THR A 169 40.62 29.80 36.97
CA THR A 169 40.22 31.09 37.52
C THR A 169 40.72 31.25 38.96
N ALA A 170 40.53 30.23 39.80
CA ALA A 170 41.04 30.20 41.16
C ALA A 170 42.57 30.32 41.22
N ALA A 171 43.29 29.59 40.37
CA ALA A 171 44.74 29.66 40.27
C ALA A 171 45.22 31.06 39.83
N SER A 172 44.55 31.66 38.84
CA SER A 172 44.86 33.03 38.39
C SER A 172 44.66 34.05 39.52
N GLN A 173 43.62 33.87 40.33
CA GLN A 173 43.31 34.75 41.45
C GLN A 173 44.31 34.60 42.61
N SER A 174 44.75 33.37 42.89
CA SER A 174 45.86 33.11 43.83
C SER A 174 47.16 33.74 43.35
N LEU A 175 47.49 33.60 42.05
CA LEU A 175 48.71 34.18 41.48
C LEU A 175 48.69 35.72 41.51
N ALA A 176 47.52 36.33 41.32
CA ALA A 176 47.34 37.77 41.47
C ALA A 176 47.60 38.23 42.92
N GLN A 177 47.09 37.50 43.91
CA GLN A 177 47.35 37.78 45.33
C GLN A 177 48.85 37.63 45.68
N ASP A 178 49.51 36.58 45.18
CA ASP A 178 50.94 36.38 45.38
C ASP A 178 51.77 37.52 44.76
N ALA A 179 51.39 37.99 43.56
CA ALA A 179 52.03 39.11 42.90
C ALA A 179 51.87 40.42 43.69
N GLU A 180 50.66 40.71 44.22
CA GLU A 180 50.41 41.84 45.10
C GLU A 180 51.26 41.77 46.38
N ALA A 181 51.35 40.60 47.00
CA ALA A 181 52.17 40.37 48.20
C ALA A 181 53.67 40.59 47.93
N LEU A 182 54.15 40.14 46.77
CA LEU A 182 55.54 40.32 46.35
C LEU A 182 55.84 41.80 46.07
N GLN A 183 54.94 42.51 45.40
CA GLN A 183 55.03 43.96 45.18
C GLN A 183 55.09 44.72 46.51
N ALA A 184 54.23 44.36 47.47
CA ALA A 184 54.24 44.95 48.80
C ALA A 184 55.55 44.69 49.56
N SER A 185 56.14 43.51 49.40
CA SER A 185 57.43 43.15 50.00
C SER A 185 58.58 43.94 49.39
N VAL A 186 58.61 44.11 48.06
CA VAL A 186 59.62 44.93 47.36
C VAL A 186 59.51 46.40 47.76
N ALA A 187 58.30 46.93 47.94
CA ALA A 187 58.08 48.32 48.36
C ALA A 187 58.64 48.67 49.75
N GLN A 188 58.88 47.67 50.61
CA GLN A 188 59.51 47.86 51.93
C GLN A 188 61.03 48.09 51.84
N PHE A 189 61.67 47.71 50.74
CA PHE A 189 63.09 47.97 50.53
C PHE A 189 63.31 49.45 50.18
N GLN A 190 63.72 50.25 51.17
CA GLN A 190 64.18 51.62 50.96
C GLN A 190 65.58 51.62 50.33
N VAL A 191 65.62 51.67 49.00
CA VAL A 191 66.78 52.11 48.22
C VAL A 191 66.83 53.63 48.29
N GLY A 192 67.87 54.17 48.92
CA GLY A 192 67.98 55.58 49.33
C GLY A 192 67.52 56.60 48.27
N ALA A 193 66.76 57.60 48.72
CA ALA A 193 66.31 58.70 47.88
C ALA A 193 67.49 59.57 47.41
N PRO A 194 67.30 60.26 46.27
CA PRO A 194 67.24 61.70 46.44
C PRO A 194 65.98 62.35 45.81
N ALA A 195 65.52 63.34 46.57
CA ALA A 195 64.88 64.58 46.15
C ALA A 195 63.51 64.51 45.43
N ALA A 196 62.53 65.01 46.17
CA ALA A 196 61.36 65.68 45.64
C ALA A 196 61.68 66.55 44.42
N ARG A 197 61.00 66.28 43.30
CA ARG A 197 60.65 67.29 42.32
C ARG A 197 59.14 67.30 42.14
N ALA A 198 58.60 68.49 42.37
CA ALA A 198 57.22 68.83 42.17
C ALA A 198 56.84 68.84 40.67
N SER A 199 55.52 68.80 40.46
CA SER A 199 54.75 69.29 39.31
C SER A 199 54.77 68.50 38.00
N THR A 200 53.67 67.80 37.70
CA THR A 200 52.66 68.22 36.70
C THR A 200 51.47 67.24 36.69
N PRO A 201 50.21 67.70 36.53
CA PRO A 201 49.05 66.81 36.42
C PRO A 201 48.99 66.20 35.00
N PRO A 202 48.63 64.91 34.85
CA PRO A 202 48.41 64.34 33.53
C PRO A 202 47.08 64.85 32.94
N GLN A 203 47.19 65.43 31.74
CA GLN A 203 46.09 65.78 30.85
C GLN A 203 45.17 64.59 30.62
N ALA A 204 43.86 64.83 30.65
CA ALA A 204 42.84 63.89 30.21
C ALA A 204 43.06 63.52 28.73
N SER A 205 43.48 62.28 28.47
CA SER A 205 43.40 61.65 27.15
C SER A 205 41.93 61.33 26.85
N ALA A 206 41.39 61.99 25.83
CA ALA A 206 40.09 61.70 25.25
C ALA A 206 39.97 60.21 24.85
N PRO A 207 38.81 59.56 25.03
CA PRO A 207 38.61 58.22 24.49
C PRO A 207 38.54 58.29 22.95
N ALA A 208 39.55 57.70 22.31
CA ALA A 208 39.53 57.41 20.89
C ALA A 208 38.59 56.22 20.61
N ARG A 209 37.61 56.49 19.75
CA ARG A 209 36.95 55.55 18.84
C ARG A 209 36.26 54.31 19.43
N ALA A 210 34.93 54.38 19.43
CA ALA A 210 34.08 53.21 19.28
C ALA A 210 34.46 52.40 18.02
N PRO A 211 34.52 51.06 18.08
CA PRO A 211 34.45 50.26 16.88
C PRO A 211 33.01 50.29 16.35
N HIS A 212 32.85 50.82 15.14
CA HIS A 212 31.68 50.58 14.31
C HIS A 212 31.60 49.09 13.98
N MET A 213 30.59 48.38 14.48
CA MET A 213 30.05 47.22 13.76
C MET A 213 28.96 47.72 12.83
N ALA A 214 29.35 47.96 11.57
CA ALA A 214 28.41 48.07 10.48
C ALA A 214 27.94 46.65 10.08
N ALA A 215 26.64 46.44 10.26
CA ALA A 215 25.70 45.80 9.36
C ALA A 215 26.02 44.42 8.73
N ALA A 216 25.21 43.46 9.18
CA ALA A 216 24.27 42.69 8.35
C ALA A 216 24.77 41.44 7.61
N LEU A 217 24.24 40.30 8.05
CA LEU A 217 23.79 39.23 7.15
C LEU A 217 22.44 38.67 7.64
N LYS A 218 21.41 39.14 6.94
CA LYS A 218 20.09 38.53 6.67
C LYS A 218 19.71 37.25 7.40
N THR A 219 18.66 37.33 8.22
CA THR A 219 17.73 36.20 8.45
C THR A 219 16.46 36.42 7.64
N LEU A 220 16.33 35.69 6.53
CA LEU A 220 15.07 35.44 5.84
C LEU A 220 14.43 34.19 6.45
N GLY A 221 13.11 34.24 6.67
CA GLY A 221 12.26 33.06 6.85
C GLY A 221 11.65 32.97 8.25
N ARG A 222 10.43 33.47 8.46
CA ARG A 222 9.11 32.84 8.19
C ARG A 222 8.61 31.98 9.36
N GLY A 223 7.51 32.43 9.95
CA GLY A 223 6.42 31.55 10.37
C GLY A 223 6.35 31.27 11.87
N GLY A 224 5.24 31.69 12.50
CA GLY A 224 4.89 31.24 13.85
C GLY A 224 3.99 32.19 14.63
N ALA A 225 2.93 32.72 14.01
CA ALA A 225 1.86 33.37 14.77
C ALA A 225 1.09 32.28 15.54
N ALA A 226 1.11 32.38 16.87
CA ALA A 226 0.27 31.59 17.77
C ALA A 226 -1.22 31.86 17.50
N PRO A 227 -2.11 30.86 17.50
CA PRO A 227 -3.53 31.12 17.43
C PRO A 227 -4.06 31.45 18.83
N LYS A 228 -4.81 32.54 18.86
CA LYS A 228 -5.64 33.02 19.95
C LYS A 228 -6.88 32.11 20.04
N ALA A 229 -7.12 31.52 21.21
CA ALA A 229 -8.37 30.80 21.47
C ALA A 229 -9.51 31.82 21.62
N GLN A 230 -10.53 31.69 20.77
CA GLN A 230 -11.81 32.36 20.97
C GLN A 230 -12.94 31.42 20.59
N ALA A 231 -13.83 31.23 21.57
CA ALA A 231 -14.97 30.33 21.54
C ALA A 231 -16.05 30.78 20.56
N ALA A 232 -16.79 29.81 20.02
CA ALA A 232 -18.19 29.97 19.66
C ALA A 232 -18.95 28.64 19.87
N PRO A 233 -20.21 28.68 20.33
CA PRO A 233 -21.05 27.51 20.53
C PRO A 233 -21.85 27.18 19.26
N SER A 234 -22.12 25.91 19.01
CA SER A 234 -23.39 25.44 18.42
C SER A 234 -23.47 23.93 18.55
N ALA A 235 -24.53 23.47 19.19
CA ALA A 235 -24.99 22.09 19.15
C ALA A 235 -25.63 21.83 17.78
N ASP A 236 -25.28 20.70 17.17
CA ASP A 236 -26.20 19.87 16.36
C ASP A 236 -25.48 18.55 16.07
N GLY A 237 -25.69 17.59 16.96
CA GLY A 237 -25.27 16.19 16.79
C GLY A 237 -26.48 15.36 16.39
N TRP A 238 -26.57 15.04 15.10
CA TRP A 238 -27.40 13.96 14.59
C TRP A 238 -26.55 12.69 14.42
N GLU A 239 -27.06 11.62 15.05
CA GLU A 239 -27.12 10.22 14.62
C GLU A 239 -25.86 9.37 14.38
N GLU A 240 -25.73 8.37 15.26
CA GLU A 240 -25.80 6.92 14.95
C GLU A 240 -24.69 6.30 14.08
N PHE A 241 -23.78 5.58 14.76
CA PHE A 241 -23.29 4.24 14.41
C PHE A 241 -22.91 3.48 15.68
#